data_AF-A0A417WCT8-F1
#
_entry.id   AF-A0A417WCT8-F1
#
_cell.length_a   1.000
_cell.length_b   1.000
_cell.length_c   1.000
_cell.angle_alpha   90.00
_cell.angle_beta   90.00
_cell.angle_gamma   90.00
#
_symmetry.space_group_name_H-M   'P 1'
#
loop_
_entity.id
_entity.type
_entity.pdbx_description
1 polymer ?
#
loop_
_entity_poly.entity_id
_entity_poly.type
_entity_poly.pdbx_seq_one_letter_code
_entity_poly.pdbx_strand_id
1 'polypeptide(L)'
;MTKSEMLITVKNNLKLEDDTRDLDISDVILGVCDYCNLSPEDLPDDLEPFVRRKVKGVVDYEMVHGPGYTQEIASIKEGDGSITYATDSSNSRENIYGLSGADKAILRRFRRLRGYA
;
A
#
# COMPACT_ATOMS: atom_id res chain seq x y z
N MET A 1 15.53 -6.16 -10.38
CA MET A 1 14.98 -5.06 -11.22
C MET A 1 15.08 -3.73 -10.51
N THR A 2 15.06 -2.61 -11.24
CA THR A 2 15.01 -1.24 -10.67
C THR A 2 13.57 -0.84 -10.34
N LYS A 3 13.38 0.20 -9.51
CA LYS A 3 12.06 0.79 -9.20
C LYS A 3 11.27 1.12 -10.47
N SER A 4 11.92 1.73 -11.47
CA SER A 4 11.27 2.12 -12.72
C SER A 4 10.82 0.92 -13.54
N GLU A 5 11.65 -0.14 -13.61
CA GLU A 5 11.28 -1.38 -14.27
C GLU A 5 10.11 -2.08 -13.55
N MET A 6 10.10 -2.08 -12.21
CA MET A 6 9.00 -2.62 -11.44
C MET A 6 7.70 -1.85 -11.67
N LEU A 7 7.78 -0.51 -11.72
CA LEU A 7 6.63 0.35 -11.99
C LEU A 7 6.02 0.02 -13.36
N ILE A 8 6.83 -0.04 -14.42
CA ILE A 8 6.38 -0.36 -15.77
C ILE A 8 5.76 -1.76 -15.82
N THR A 9 6.38 -2.74 -15.16
CA THR A 9 5.89 -4.12 -15.14
C THR A 9 4.53 -4.21 -14.44
N VAL A 10 4.40 -3.58 -13.27
CA VAL A 10 3.15 -3.53 -12.51
C VAL A 10 2.06 -2.79 -13.28
N LYS A 11 2.39 -1.67 -13.92
CA LYS A 11 1.47 -0.87 -14.77
C LYS A 11 0.93 -1.69 -15.94
N ASN A 12 1.81 -2.36 -16.68
CA ASN A 12 1.44 -3.22 -17.80
C ASN A 12 0.56 -4.40 -17.34
N ASN A 13 0.89 -5.03 -16.20
CA ASN A 13 0.13 -6.14 -15.66
C ASN A 13 -1.26 -5.72 -15.15
N LEU A 14 -1.39 -4.50 -14.63
CA LEU A 14 -2.68 -3.92 -14.21
C LEU A 14 -3.47 -3.32 -15.38
N LYS A 15 -2.88 -3.24 -16.58
CA LYS A 15 -3.48 -2.59 -17.77
C LYS A 15 -3.91 -1.15 -17.48
N LEU A 16 -3.11 -0.43 -16.71
CA LEU A 16 -3.35 0.98 -16.43
C LEU A 16 -2.82 1.80 -17.61
N GLU A 17 -3.73 2.39 -18.39
CA GLU A 17 -3.41 3.20 -19.57
C GLU A 17 -2.99 4.64 -19.19
N ASP A 18 -3.39 5.12 -18.00
CA ASP A 18 -3.11 6.47 -17.52
C ASP A 18 -1.96 6.53 -16.50
N ASP A 19 -1.24 7.65 -16.50
CA ASP A 19 -0.14 7.95 -15.54
C ASP A 19 -0.66 8.39 -14.16
N THR A 20 -1.97 8.45 -13.97
CA THR A 20 -2.61 8.92 -12.73
C THR A 20 -2.26 8.09 -11.50
N ARG A 21 -1.88 6.82 -11.70
CA ARG A 21 -1.59 5.83 -10.65
C ARG A 21 -0.10 5.53 -10.47
N ASP A 22 0.76 6.19 -11.23
CA ASP A 22 2.21 5.97 -11.16
C ASP A 22 2.78 6.38 -9.79
N LEU A 23 2.16 7.39 -9.14
CA LEU A 23 2.47 7.80 -7.78
C LEU A 23 2.08 6.72 -6.76
N ASP A 24 0.87 6.17 -6.85
CA ASP A 24 0.40 5.10 -5.96
C ASP A 24 1.33 3.87 -6.04
N ILE A 25 1.72 3.48 -7.25
CA ILE A 25 2.67 2.37 -7.47
C ILE A 25 4.04 2.72 -6.86
N SER A 26 4.51 3.94 -7.08
CA SER A 26 5.80 4.42 -6.55
C SER A 26 5.85 4.40 -5.03
N ASP A 27 4.78 4.85 -4.38
CA ASP A 27 4.69 4.92 -2.92
C ASP A 27 4.67 3.52 -2.29
N VAL A 28 3.94 2.58 -2.89
CA VAL A 28 3.94 1.18 -2.45
C VAL A 28 5.34 0.57 -2.59
N ILE A 29 6.02 0.79 -3.72
CA ILE A 29 7.39 0.28 -3.92
C ILE A 29 8.33 0.86 -2.86
N LEU A 30 8.30 2.17 -2.63
CA LEU A 30 9.15 2.82 -1.63
C LEU A 30 8.87 2.32 -0.21
N GLY A 31 7.59 2.14 0.15
CA GLY A 31 7.22 1.58 1.45
C GLY A 31 7.73 0.15 1.65
N VAL A 32 7.70 -0.67 0.58
CA VAL A 32 8.29 -2.02 0.60
C VAL A 32 9.81 -1.95 0.74
N CYS A 33 10.48 -1.07 -0.01
CA CYS A 33 11.93 -0.88 0.09
C CYS A 33 12.35 -0.49 1.50
N ASP A 34 11.67 0.48 2.11
CA ASP A 34 11.96 0.96 3.46
C ASP A 34 11.77 -0.15 4.50
N TYR A 35 10.64 -0.87 4.45
CA TYR A 35 10.37 -1.95 5.38
C TYR A 35 11.34 -3.14 5.24
N CYS A 36 11.66 -3.53 4.00
CA CYS A 36 12.55 -4.65 3.70
C CYS A 36 14.04 -4.28 3.75
N ASN A 37 14.36 -2.99 3.89
CA ASN A 37 15.72 -2.43 3.82
C ASN A 37 16.41 -2.83 2.50
N LEU A 38 15.71 -2.65 1.38
CA LEU A 38 16.17 -2.93 0.02
C LEU A 38 16.49 -1.62 -0.70
N SER A 39 17.50 -1.66 -1.57
CA SER A 39 17.81 -0.54 -2.44
C SER A 39 16.76 -0.46 -3.56
N PRO A 40 16.25 0.74 -3.90
CA PRO A 40 15.29 0.92 -5.01
C PRO A 40 15.88 0.60 -6.39
N GLU A 41 17.20 0.37 -6.48
CA GLU A 41 17.91 -0.04 -7.69
C GLU A 41 18.02 -1.57 -7.83
N ASP A 42 17.81 -2.33 -6.74
CA ASP A 42 17.96 -3.79 -6.70
C ASP A 42 16.78 -4.43 -5.95
N LEU A 43 15.66 -4.55 -6.66
CA LEU A 43 14.42 -5.16 -6.17
C LEU A 43 14.26 -6.60 -6.71
N PRO A 44 13.95 -7.58 -5.83
CA PRO A 44 13.63 -8.95 -6.24
C PRO A 44 12.38 -9.02 -7.13
N ASP A 45 12.43 -9.86 -8.18
CA ASP A 45 11.28 -10.12 -9.06
C ASP A 45 10.06 -10.70 -8.33
N ASP A 46 10.31 -11.46 -7.27
CA ASP A 46 9.26 -12.05 -6.42
C ASP A 46 8.42 -11.01 -5.65
N LEU A 47 8.83 -9.74 -5.61
CA LEU A 47 8.04 -8.65 -5.03
C LEU A 47 6.97 -8.11 -5.97
N GLU A 48 7.10 -8.31 -7.28
CA GLU A 48 6.13 -7.81 -8.27
C GLU A 48 4.69 -8.25 -7.95
N PRO A 49 4.40 -9.53 -7.64
CA PRO A 49 3.04 -9.96 -7.38
C PRO A 49 2.45 -9.35 -6.11
N PHE A 50 3.30 -9.04 -5.14
CA PHE A 50 2.90 -8.38 -3.90
C PHE A 50 2.52 -6.91 -4.18
N VAL A 51 3.42 -6.15 -4.82
CA VAL A 51 3.19 -4.74 -5.18
C VAL A 51 1.95 -4.63 -6.07
N ARG A 52 1.83 -5.48 -7.09
CA ARG A 52 0.66 -5.51 -7.97
C ARG A 52 -0.64 -5.71 -7.20
N ARG A 53 -0.69 -6.70 -6.30
CA ARG A 53 -1.89 -6.98 -5.50
C ARG A 53 -2.24 -5.80 -4.60
N LYS A 54 -1.23 -5.14 -4.03
CA LYS A 54 -1.41 -4.00 -3.15
C LYS A 54 -1.98 -2.79 -3.90
N VAL A 55 -1.38 -2.44 -5.03
CA VAL A 55 -1.87 -1.36 -5.90
C VAL A 55 -3.28 -1.65 -6.40
N LYS A 56 -3.57 -2.90 -6.79
CA LYS A 56 -4.95 -3.29 -7.15
C LYS A 56 -5.92 -3.02 -6.01
N GLY A 57 -5.53 -3.30 -4.77
CA GLY A 57 -6.34 -3.00 -3.58
C GLY A 57 -6.61 -1.51 -3.40
N VAL A 58 -5.62 -0.64 -3.67
CA VAL A 58 -5.81 0.83 -3.65
C VAL A 58 -6.79 1.27 -4.74
N VAL A 59 -6.63 0.77 -5.96
CA VAL A 59 -7.52 1.11 -7.08
C VAL A 59 -8.95 0.62 -6.84
N ASP A 60 -9.11 -0.63 -6.40
CA ASP A 60 -10.42 -1.21 -6.06
C ASP A 60 -11.09 -0.39 -4.94
N TYR A 61 -10.33 0.03 -3.92
CA TYR A 61 -10.84 0.83 -2.81
C TYR A 61 -11.36 2.20 -3.28
N GLU A 62 -10.61 2.88 -4.13
CA GLU A 62 -11.02 4.17 -4.70
C GLU A 62 -12.16 4.05 -5.71
N MET A 63 -12.25 2.95 -6.45
CA MET A 63 -13.38 2.70 -7.36
C MET A 63 -14.70 2.51 -6.60
N VAL A 64 -14.65 1.88 -5.41
CA VAL A 64 -15.82 1.63 -4.58
C VAL A 64 -16.26 2.86 -3.78
N HIS A 65 -15.31 3.67 -3.29
CA HIS A 65 -15.61 4.77 -2.36
C HIS A 65 -15.45 6.18 -2.94
N GLY A 66 -14.80 6.31 -4.11
CA GLY A 66 -14.43 7.58 -4.73
C GLY A 66 -12.99 8.02 -4.42
N PRO A 67 -12.39 8.89 -5.24
CA PRO A 67 -11.03 9.38 -5.05
C PRO A 67 -10.93 10.19 -3.75
N GLY A 68 -10.02 9.82 -2.87
CA GLY A 68 -9.81 10.53 -1.59
C GLY A 68 -10.86 10.25 -0.52
N TYR A 69 -11.62 9.15 -0.62
CA TYR A 69 -12.62 8.81 0.39
C TYR A 69 -12.05 8.78 1.81
N THR A 70 -12.76 9.41 2.74
CA THR A 70 -12.41 9.49 4.15
C THR A 70 -13.70 9.39 4.97
N GLN A 71 -13.82 8.41 5.88
CA GLN A 71 -14.43 8.69 7.19
C GLN A 71 -13.98 7.71 8.28
N GLU A 72 -13.20 8.22 9.23
CA GLU A 72 -12.89 7.54 10.51
C GLU A 72 -13.16 8.52 11.65
N ILE A 73 -14.04 8.20 12.60
CA ILE A 73 -14.26 8.94 13.86
C ILE A 73 -14.56 7.92 14.96
N ALA A 74 -13.55 7.36 15.61
CA ALA A 74 -13.71 6.19 16.48
C ALA A 74 -14.79 6.29 17.59
N SER A 75 -15.10 7.47 18.13
CA SER A 75 -16.25 7.65 19.03
C SER A 75 -16.67 9.12 19.27
N ILE A 76 -17.90 9.36 19.75
CA ILE A 76 -18.39 10.61 20.37
C ILE A 76 -19.19 10.25 21.63
N LYS A 77 -19.04 11.04 22.70
CA LYS A 77 -19.49 10.71 24.06
C LYS A 77 -20.46 11.74 24.63
N GLU A 78 -21.37 11.28 25.47
CA GLU A 78 -22.72 11.80 25.58
C GLU A 78 -22.95 12.82 26.71
N GLY A 79 -23.38 14.01 26.28
CA GLY A 79 -24.33 14.94 26.92
C GLY A 79 -24.98 15.88 25.87
N ASP A 80 -24.64 15.66 24.60
CA ASP A 80 -24.68 16.54 23.43
C ASP A 80 -24.79 15.62 22.19
N GLY A 81 -25.46 16.04 21.11
CA GLY A 81 -25.84 15.16 19.99
C GLY A 81 -24.66 14.41 19.33
N SER A 82 -24.63 13.08 19.49
CA SER A 82 -23.50 12.16 19.27
C SER A 82 -23.21 11.73 17.83
N ILE A 83 -21.95 11.35 17.51
CA ILE A 83 -21.59 10.51 16.34
C ILE A 83 -20.29 9.63 16.48
N THR A 84 -20.37 8.31 16.38
CA THR A 84 -19.21 7.37 16.44
C THR A 84 -19.07 6.59 15.11
N TYR A 85 -17.85 6.33 14.63
CA TYR A 85 -17.47 5.75 13.34
C TYR A 85 -16.11 5.00 13.40
N ALA A 86 -16.12 3.68 13.23
CA ALA A 86 -14.97 2.93 12.71
C ALA A 86 -15.48 1.56 12.29
N THR A 87 -15.34 1.21 11.01
CA THR A 87 -15.92 -0.03 10.48
C THR A 87 -14.85 -0.79 9.71
N ASP A 88 -14.14 -1.65 10.43
CA ASP A 88 -13.09 -2.58 9.98
C ASP A 88 -11.68 -1.97 9.80
N SER A 89 -10.80 -2.22 10.78
CA SER A 89 -9.36 -1.85 10.73
C SER A 89 -8.62 -2.44 9.54
N SER A 90 -9.21 -3.45 8.89
CA SER A 90 -8.66 -4.09 7.69
C SER A 90 -8.77 -3.17 6.46
N ASN A 91 -9.79 -2.30 6.42
CA ASN A 91 -10.09 -1.38 5.32
C ASN A 91 -9.80 0.10 5.67
N SER A 92 -9.14 0.36 6.80
CA SER A 92 -8.66 1.69 7.16
C SER A 92 -7.70 2.21 6.09
N ARG A 93 -7.69 3.53 5.88
CA ARG A 93 -6.85 4.19 4.88
C ARG A 93 -5.37 3.84 5.08
N GLU A 94 -4.88 3.84 6.32
CA GLU A 94 -3.51 3.44 6.64
C GLU A 94 -3.19 2.01 6.23
N ASN A 95 -4.19 1.11 6.26
CA ASN A 95 -4.01 -0.29 5.92
C ASN A 95 -4.12 -0.54 4.41
N ILE A 96 -4.93 0.26 3.70
CA ILE A 96 -5.09 0.21 2.24
C ILE A 96 -3.88 0.84 1.54
N TYR A 97 -3.53 2.08 1.90
CA TYR A 97 -2.43 2.83 1.28
C TYR A 97 -1.06 2.51 1.90
N GLY A 98 -1.02 2.08 3.17
CA GLY A 98 0.19 1.66 3.86
C GLY A 98 0.35 0.14 3.96
N LEU A 99 1.43 -0.30 4.60
CA LEU A 99 1.72 -1.72 4.81
C LEU A 99 1.03 -2.25 6.06
N SER A 100 0.04 -3.13 5.87
CA SER A 100 -0.67 -3.81 6.97
C SER A 100 0.22 -4.79 7.74
N GLY A 101 -0.25 -5.27 8.89
CA GLY A 101 0.42 -6.35 9.63
C GLY A 101 0.57 -7.63 8.81
N ALA A 102 -0.42 -7.96 7.96
CA ALA A 102 -0.38 -9.12 7.07
C ALA A 102 0.62 -8.93 5.93
N ASP A 103 0.66 -7.73 5.35
CA ASP A 103 1.65 -7.35 4.33
C ASP A 103 3.06 -7.48 4.86
N LYS A 104 3.30 -6.94 6.06
CA LYS A 104 4.58 -7.04 6.77
C LYS A 104 4.99 -8.48 7.05
N ALA A 105 4.03 -9.40 7.29
CA ALA A 105 4.31 -10.81 7.47
C ALA A 105 4.80 -11.49 6.18
N ILE A 106 4.21 -11.16 5.03
CA ILE A 106 4.67 -11.65 3.71
C ILE A 106 6.04 -11.07 3.37
N LEU A 107 6.24 -9.77 3.64
CA LEU A 107 7.47 -9.06 3.32
C LEU A 107 8.66 -9.44 4.21
N ARG A 108 8.43 -10.04 5.39
CA ARG A 108 9.50 -10.51 6.29
C ARG A 108 10.51 -11.44 5.61
N ARG A 109 10.08 -12.25 4.63
CA ARG A 109 10.97 -13.16 3.90
C ARG A 109 11.98 -12.43 3.00
N PHE A 110 11.66 -11.20 2.59
CA PHE A 110 12.52 -10.36 1.77
C PHE A 110 13.30 -9.34 2.59
N ARG A 111 13.00 -9.24 3.89
CA ARG A 111 13.64 -8.28 4.79
C ARG A 111 15.09 -8.69 5.05
N ARG A 112 16.02 -7.83 4.66
CA ARG A 112 17.43 -8.01 5.01
C ARG A 112 17.65 -7.53 6.44
N LEU A 113 18.21 -8.38 7.29
CA LEU A 113 18.69 -7.94 8.61
C LEU A 113 19.81 -6.93 8.35
N ARG A 114 19.62 -5.70 8.84
CA ARG A 114 20.69 -4.70 8.88
C ARG A 114 21.77 -5.25 9.81
N GLY A 115 22.75 -5.92 9.21
CA GLY A 115 24.01 -6.20 9.88
C GLY A 115 24.58 -4.86 10.31
N TYR A 116 24.76 -4.67 11.60
CA TYR A 116 25.65 -3.62 12.08
C TYR A 116 27.01 -3.90 11.45
N ALA A 117 27.41 -3.04 10.52
CA ALA A 117 28.80 -2.91 10.10
C ALA A 117 29.52 -2.04 11.13
#